data_AF-Q5YST3-F1
#
_entry.id   AF-Q5YST3-F1
#
_cell.length_a   1.000
_cell.length_b   1.000
_cell.length_c   1.000
_cell.angle_alpha   90.00
_cell.angle_beta   90.00
_cell.angle_gamma   90.00
#
_symmetry.space_group_name_H-M   'P 1'
#
loop_
_entity.id
_entity.type
_entity.pdbx_description
1 polymer ?
#
loop_
_entity_poly.entity_id
_entity_poly.type
_entity_poly.pdbx_seq_one_letter_code
_entity_poly.pdbx_strand_id
1 'polypeptide(L)'
;MSSKSKRAKEVDQSPWLGPGEFPTFENCNPNCPEEAFLWMYSGLPGMNGAPLPFPIEYLRQVSRRQWDCGARPPGSVIPPERKIKYQKPRNTDPHWLVSPGVWEPIDAPDRSQFDLNEFVASLSQDTRRQLAEALGFGPDVVPSNEQLVDGVTGEGPRGPKTGPVTSDGAYVTNVPVRDPGWNPCAHTVDEVLEYLEAVDDAERERVLMVERHLSKKPRKSILSKYPEVGV
;
A
#
# COMPACT_ATOMS: atom_id res chain seq x y z
N MET A 1 -58.45 -8.96 -13.22
CA MET A 1 -57.52 -8.79 -12.09
C MET A 1 -56.28 -8.08 -12.61
N SER A 2 -56.13 -6.80 -12.29
CA SER A 2 -55.05 -5.96 -12.84
C SER A 2 -53.77 -6.20 -12.05
N SER A 3 -52.76 -6.80 -12.70
CA SER A 3 -51.42 -6.99 -12.17
C SER A 3 -50.76 -5.62 -12.01
N LYS A 4 -50.81 -5.07 -10.79
CA LYS A 4 -49.97 -3.93 -10.42
C LYS A 4 -48.52 -4.36 -10.48
N SER A 5 -47.85 -4.01 -11.58
CA SER A 5 -46.39 -4.00 -11.67
C SER A 5 -45.85 -3.17 -10.49
N LYS A 6 -45.25 -3.85 -9.51
CA LYS A 6 -44.50 -3.18 -8.44
C LYS A 6 -43.28 -2.55 -9.10
N ARG A 7 -43.37 -1.29 -9.52
CA ARG A 7 -42.18 -0.48 -9.82
C ARG A 7 -41.26 -0.58 -8.61
N ALA A 8 -40.03 -1.04 -8.82
CA ALA A 8 -39.02 -1.03 -7.77
C ALA A 8 -38.95 0.39 -7.19
N LYS A 9 -38.94 0.47 -5.86
CA LYS A 9 -38.85 1.76 -5.16
C LYS A 9 -37.51 2.38 -5.56
N GLU A 10 -37.54 3.51 -6.25
CA GLU A 10 -36.33 4.21 -6.68
C GLU A 10 -35.56 4.64 -5.43
N VAL A 11 -34.30 4.22 -5.33
CA VAL A 11 -33.44 4.52 -4.18
C VAL A 11 -32.94 5.95 -4.35
N ASP A 12 -33.06 6.76 -3.29
CA ASP A 12 -32.54 8.13 -3.30
C ASP A 12 -31.01 8.14 -3.36
N GLN A 13 -30.46 8.74 -4.42
CA GLN A 13 -29.02 8.91 -4.65
C GLN A 13 -28.61 10.39 -4.59
N SER A 14 -29.49 11.29 -4.13
CA SER A 14 -29.18 12.70 -4.00
C SER A 14 -28.19 12.96 -2.85
N PRO A 15 -27.33 13.99 -2.96
CA PRO A 15 -26.42 14.36 -1.88
C PRO A 15 -27.20 14.87 -0.67
N TRP A 16 -26.74 14.49 0.53
CA TRP A 16 -27.27 14.99 1.81
C TRP A 16 -26.38 16.08 2.39
N LEU A 17 -25.09 16.10 2.05
CA LEU A 17 -24.12 17.02 2.63
C LEU A 17 -24.35 18.46 2.14
N GLY A 18 -24.54 19.38 3.09
CA GLY A 18 -24.66 20.81 2.80
C GLY A 18 -23.34 21.43 2.30
N PRO A 19 -23.40 22.56 1.56
CA PRO A 19 -22.19 23.29 1.16
C PRO A 19 -21.37 23.75 2.36
N GLY A 20 -20.08 23.40 2.41
CA GLY A 20 -19.17 23.79 3.49
C GLY A 20 -19.34 23.01 4.79
N GLU A 21 -20.22 22.02 4.84
CA GLU A 21 -20.36 21.14 5.99
C GLU A 21 -19.26 20.07 6.03
N PHE A 22 -18.94 19.64 7.24
CA PHE A 22 -17.95 18.61 7.46
C PHE A 22 -18.55 17.21 7.22
N PRO A 23 -17.95 16.34 6.41
CA PRO A 23 -18.50 15.01 6.12
C PRO A 23 -18.39 14.07 7.33
N THR A 24 -19.54 13.55 7.75
CA THR A 24 -19.73 12.57 8.84
C THR A 24 -20.59 11.41 8.34
N PHE A 25 -20.68 10.33 9.10
CA PHE A 25 -21.48 9.17 8.71
C PHE A 25 -22.98 9.52 8.59
N GLU A 26 -23.47 10.41 9.45
CA GLU A 26 -24.89 10.76 9.56
C GLU A 26 -25.36 11.72 8.47
N ASN A 27 -24.47 12.55 7.93
CA ASN A 27 -24.82 13.57 6.93
C ASN A 27 -24.42 13.21 5.50
N CYS A 28 -23.78 12.07 5.27
CA CYS A 28 -23.40 11.60 3.95
C CYS A 28 -24.37 10.51 3.49
N ASN A 29 -24.96 10.64 2.29
CA ASN A 29 -25.86 9.61 1.77
C ASN A 29 -25.08 8.34 1.36
N PRO A 30 -25.32 7.17 1.99
CA PRO A 30 -24.61 5.92 1.66
C PRO A 30 -24.99 5.34 0.28
N ASN A 31 -26.04 5.85 -0.35
CA ASN A 31 -26.47 5.47 -1.70
C ASN A 31 -26.05 6.48 -2.77
N CYS A 32 -25.54 7.65 -2.38
CA CYS A 32 -25.01 8.63 -3.32
C CYS A 32 -23.57 8.27 -3.69
N PRO A 33 -23.26 7.99 -4.96
CA PRO A 33 -21.89 7.61 -5.37
C PRO A 33 -20.82 8.63 -4.98
N GLU A 34 -21.16 9.92 -4.97
CA GLU A 34 -20.23 11.01 -4.67
C GLU A 34 -20.03 11.23 -3.16
N GLU A 35 -20.96 10.82 -2.31
CA GLU A 35 -20.89 11.07 -0.86
C GLU A 35 -20.66 9.82 -0.01
N ALA A 36 -20.94 8.64 -0.56
CA ALA A 36 -20.88 7.35 0.10
C ALA A 36 -19.63 7.11 0.96
N PHE A 37 -18.46 7.59 0.51
CA PHE A 37 -17.17 7.38 1.17
C PHE A 37 -16.55 8.63 1.77
N LEU A 38 -17.19 9.81 1.67
CA LEU A 38 -16.58 11.09 2.03
C LEU A 38 -16.12 11.13 3.49
N TRP A 39 -16.96 10.66 4.40
CA TRP A 39 -16.67 10.64 5.84
C TRP A 39 -15.49 9.74 6.20
N MET A 40 -15.17 8.74 5.37
CA MET A 40 -14.04 7.83 5.59
C MET A 40 -12.68 8.48 5.25
N TYR A 41 -12.68 9.61 4.53
CA TYR A 41 -11.45 10.37 4.25
C TYR A 41 -11.13 11.42 5.30
N SER A 42 -12.01 11.59 6.30
CA SER A 42 -11.79 12.48 7.43
C SER A 42 -10.72 11.91 8.36
N GLY A 43 -9.66 12.70 8.60
CA GLY A 43 -8.60 12.32 9.54
C GLY A 43 -7.79 11.08 9.12
N LEU A 44 -7.36 11.02 7.85
CA LEU A 44 -6.51 9.92 7.37
C LEU A 44 -5.23 9.74 8.21
N PRO A 45 -4.67 8.52 8.25
CA PRO A 45 -3.42 8.25 8.94
C PRO A 45 -2.30 9.24 8.59
N GLY A 46 -1.62 9.77 9.60
CA GLY A 46 -0.51 10.73 9.44
C GLY A 46 -0.92 12.21 9.34
N MET A 47 -2.22 12.52 9.35
CA MET A 47 -2.69 13.91 9.34
C MET A 47 -2.56 14.56 10.72
N ASN A 48 -1.83 15.68 10.78
CA ASN A 48 -1.70 16.52 11.98
C ASN A 48 -2.27 17.92 11.66
N GLY A 49 -3.50 18.19 12.09
CA GLY A 49 -4.27 19.37 11.66
C GLY A 49 -5.15 19.07 10.44
N ALA A 50 -5.64 20.11 9.75
CA ALA A 50 -6.50 20.12 8.56
C ALA A 50 -7.28 18.81 8.33
N PRO A 51 -8.58 18.71 8.67
CA PRO A 51 -9.25 17.42 8.83
C PRO A 51 -9.49 16.62 7.53
N LEU A 52 -9.24 17.22 6.36
CA LEU A 52 -9.29 16.57 5.05
C LEU A 52 -7.99 16.82 4.27
N PRO A 53 -7.44 15.80 3.58
CA PRO A 53 -6.19 15.93 2.81
C PRO A 53 -6.38 16.67 1.48
N PHE A 54 -7.61 16.69 0.96
CA PHE A 54 -8.00 17.30 -0.31
C PHE A 54 -9.36 18.00 -0.16
N PRO A 55 -9.71 18.94 -1.06
CA PRO A 55 -11.03 19.55 -1.10
C PRO A 55 -12.14 18.52 -1.28
N ILE A 56 -13.34 18.81 -0.74
CA ILE A 56 -14.50 17.91 -0.77
C ILE A 56 -14.89 17.58 -2.22
N GLU A 57 -14.78 18.54 -3.14
CA GLU A 57 -15.12 18.35 -4.56
C GLU A 57 -14.23 17.31 -5.22
N TYR A 58 -12.96 17.24 -4.83
CA TYR A 58 -12.05 16.20 -5.30
C TYR A 58 -12.40 14.85 -4.67
N LEU A 59 -12.63 14.83 -3.35
CA LEU A 59 -13.00 13.61 -2.63
C LEU A 59 -14.33 13.01 -3.12
N ARG A 60 -15.27 13.83 -3.62
CA ARG A 60 -16.49 13.37 -4.30
C ARG A 60 -16.18 12.55 -5.54
N GLN A 61 -15.19 12.97 -6.33
CA GLN A 61 -14.73 12.21 -7.50
C GLN A 61 -14.06 10.90 -7.08
N VAL A 62 -13.30 10.90 -5.99
CA VAL A 62 -12.67 9.67 -5.45
C VAL A 62 -13.74 8.71 -4.92
N SER A 63 -14.76 9.22 -4.20
CA SER A 63 -15.92 8.44 -3.75
C SER A 63 -16.64 7.80 -4.95
N ARG A 64 -16.92 8.60 -5.99
CA ARG A 64 -17.53 8.11 -7.23
C ARG A 64 -16.68 7.02 -7.88
N ARG A 65 -15.37 7.19 -7.88
CA ARG A 65 -14.43 6.19 -8.41
C ARG A 65 -14.51 4.87 -7.63
N GLN A 66 -14.54 4.91 -6.30
CA GLN A 66 -14.70 3.71 -5.47
C GLN A 66 -16.05 3.04 -5.73
N TRP A 67 -17.12 3.83 -5.87
CA TRP A 67 -18.44 3.33 -6.19
C TRP A 67 -18.49 2.59 -7.52
N ASP A 68 -17.89 3.16 -8.57
CA ASP A 68 -17.83 2.54 -9.91
C ASP A 68 -16.89 1.31 -9.93
N CYS A 69 -15.93 1.22 -9.01
CA CYS A 69 -15.14 0.01 -8.76
C CYS A 69 -15.93 -1.10 -8.04
N GLY A 70 -17.14 -0.81 -7.55
CA GLY A 70 -18.03 -1.77 -6.88
C GLY A 70 -17.99 -1.71 -5.35
N ALA A 71 -17.26 -0.77 -4.75
CA ALA A 71 -17.30 -0.58 -3.31
C ALA A 71 -18.69 -0.08 -2.87
N ARG A 72 -19.15 -0.52 -1.70
CA ARG A 72 -20.37 -0.01 -1.05
C ARG A 72 -20.10 0.26 0.43
N PRO A 73 -20.47 1.43 0.96
CA PRO A 73 -20.31 1.71 2.38
C PRO A 73 -21.38 0.95 3.20
N PRO A 74 -21.18 0.84 4.52
CA PRO A 74 -22.23 0.41 5.44
C PRO A 74 -23.51 1.26 5.25
N GLY A 75 -24.67 0.61 5.21
CA GLY A 75 -25.97 1.28 5.03
C GLY A 75 -26.41 1.50 3.58
N SER A 76 -25.56 1.17 2.60
CA SER A 76 -25.99 1.18 1.20
C SER A 76 -26.93 0.01 0.90
N VAL A 77 -28.04 0.29 0.22
CA VAL A 77 -29.00 -0.75 -0.23
C VAL A 77 -28.75 -1.18 -1.68
N ILE A 78 -27.82 -0.52 -2.36
CA ILE A 78 -27.49 -0.78 -3.75
C ILE A 78 -26.44 -1.90 -3.81
N PRO A 79 -26.67 -2.99 -4.57
CA PRO A 79 -25.71 -4.08 -4.65
C PRO A 79 -24.37 -3.61 -5.25
N PRO A 80 -23.26 -4.24 -4.85
CA PRO A 80 -21.94 -3.95 -5.42
C PRO A 80 -21.92 -4.38 -6.89
N GLU A 81 -21.47 -3.46 -7.76
CA GLU A 81 -21.32 -3.69 -9.19
C GLU A 81 -20.07 -2.95 -9.66
N ARG A 82 -19.15 -3.68 -10.30
CA ARG A 82 -17.91 -3.12 -10.84
C ARG A 82 -18.11 -2.74 -12.31
N LYS A 83 -18.08 -1.44 -12.61
CA LYS A 83 -18.28 -0.88 -13.96
C LYS A 83 -16.99 -0.61 -14.71
N ILE A 84 -15.90 -0.41 -13.97
CA ILE A 84 -14.61 0.00 -14.52
C ILE A 84 -13.46 -0.87 -14.02
N LYS A 85 -12.35 -0.84 -14.76
CA LYS A 85 -11.08 -1.44 -14.39
C LYS A 85 -9.92 -0.50 -14.68
N TYR A 86 -8.88 -0.58 -13.85
CA TYR A 86 -7.63 0.13 -14.07
C TYR A 86 -6.71 -0.69 -14.96
N GLN A 87 -6.17 -0.05 -15.99
CA GLN A 87 -5.12 -0.60 -16.84
C GLN A 87 -3.82 0.15 -16.53
N LYS A 88 -2.85 -0.59 -15.98
CA LYS A 88 -1.52 -0.06 -15.66
C LYS A 88 -0.81 0.48 -16.93
N PRO A 89 0.12 1.44 -16.79
CA PRO A 89 1.03 1.82 -17.87
C PRO A 89 1.76 0.61 -18.45
N ARG A 90 2.00 0.64 -19.76
CA ARG A 90 2.78 -0.35 -20.51
C ARG A 90 4.28 -0.11 -20.33
N ASN A 91 5.10 -1.11 -20.62
CA ASN A 91 6.56 -0.91 -20.76
C ASN A 91 6.91 0.04 -21.91
N THR A 92 6.01 0.19 -22.90
CA THR A 92 6.13 1.17 -23.98
C THR A 92 5.74 2.59 -23.55
N ASP A 93 5.01 2.72 -22.44
CA ASP A 93 4.65 4.03 -21.92
C ASP A 93 5.84 4.60 -21.12
N PRO A 94 5.96 5.92 -20.99
CA PRO A 94 6.89 6.54 -20.06
C PRO A 94 6.73 5.92 -18.67
N HIS A 95 7.84 5.79 -17.92
CA HIS A 95 7.90 5.18 -16.59
C HIS A 95 6.66 5.50 -15.73
N TRP A 96 6.13 4.55 -14.96
CA TRP A 96 4.85 4.68 -14.24
C TRP A 96 4.71 5.93 -13.34
N LEU A 97 5.82 6.54 -12.94
CA LEU A 97 5.83 7.85 -12.24
C LEU A 97 5.30 9.01 -13.07
N VAL A 98 5.38 8.92 -14.41
CA VAL A 98 4.98 9.97 -15.36
C VAL A 98 3.81 9.54 -16.24
N SER A 99 3.32 8.31 -16.09
CA SER A 99 2.18 7.78 -16.82
C SER A 99 1.16 7.21 -15.85
N PRO A 100 -0.03 7.82 -15.69
CA PRO A 100 -0.99 7.46 -14.64
C PRO A 100 -1.81 6.20 -14.95
N GLY A 101 -1.57 5.55 -16.09
CA GLY A 101 -2.43 4.47 -16.61
C GLY A 101 -3.79 5.00 -17.06
N VAL A 102 -4.71 4.08 -17.38
CA VAL A 102 -6.04 4.45 -17.90
C VAL A 102 -7.12 3.62 -17.21
N TRP A 103 -8.26 4.27 -16.96
CA TRP A 103 -9.45 3.60 -16.45
C TRP A 103 -10.40 3.36 -17.62
N GLU A 104 -10.79 2.10 -17.80
CA GLU A 104 -11.64 1.65 -18.90
C GLU A 104 -12.88 0.94 -18.36
N PRO A 105 -13.95 0.80 -19.16
CA PRO A 105 -15.06 -0.09 -18.85
C PRO A 105 -14.59 -1.51 -18.54
N ILE A 106 -15.34 -2.23 -17.70
CA ILE A 106 -14.98 -3.59 -17.27
C ILE A 106 -14.79 -4.55 -18.47
N ASP A 107 -15.61 -4.37 -19.51
CA ASP A 107 -15.62 -5.19 -20.73
C ASP A 107 -14.60 -4.74 -21.79
N ALA A 108 -13.89 -3.63 -21.55
CA ALA A 108 -12.86 -3.19 -22.49
C ALA A 108 -11.77 -4.27 -22.63
N PRO A 109 -11.22 -4.52 -23.82
CA PRO A 109 -10.14 -5.49 -23.95
C PRO A 109 -8.96 -5.06 -23.08
N ASP A 110 -8.32 -6.02 -22.43
CA ASP A 110 -7.10 -5.74 -21.69
C ASP A 110 -6.04 -5.24 -22.67
N ARG A 111 -5.34 -4.16 -22.29
CA ARG A 111 -4.18 -3.70 -23.05
C ARG A 111 -3.17 -4.84 -23.07
N SER A 112 -2.94 -5.41 -24.26
CA SER A 112 -1.99 -6.50 -24.43
C SER A 112 -0.65 -6.11 -23.80
N GLN A 113 -0.26 -6.86 -22.78
CA GLN A 113 1.13 -6.84 -22.31
C GLN A 113 1.89 -7.57 -23.40
N PHE A 114 2.65 -6.85 -24.22
CA PHE A 114 3.59 -7.50 -25.12
C PHE A 114 4.65 -8.16 -24.25
N ASP A 115 4.54 -9.47 -24.07
CA ASP A 115 5.54 -10.24 -23.36
C ASP A 115 6.72 -10.45 -24.31
N LEU A 116 7.78 -9.66 -24.08
CA LEU A 116 9.03 -9.76 -24.83
C LEU A 116 9.62 -11.18 -24.77
N ASN A 117 9.45 -11.90 -23.64
CA ASN A 117 10.00 -13.24 -23.50
C ASN A 117 9.19 -14.25 -24.32
N GLU A 118 7.87 -14.14 -24.31
CA GLU A 118 7.00 -14.97 -25.15
C GLU A 118 7.25 -14.68 -26.64
N PHE A 119 7.39 -13.41 -27.01
CA PHE A 119 7.73 -13.01 -28.37
C PHE A 119 9.07 -13.61 -28.80
N VAL A 120 10.14 -13.43 -28.01
CA VAL A 120 11.45 -14.02 -28.29
C VAL A 120 11.37 -15.55 -28.34
N ALA A 121 10.59 -16.18 -27.47
CA ALA A 121 10.35 -17.63 -27.46
C ALA A 121 9.54 -18.13 -28.68
N SER A 122 8.78 -17.27 -29.35
CA SER A 122 8.07 -17.60 -30.59
C SER A 122 8.95 -17.51 -31.85
N LEU A 123 10.05 -16.75 -31.78
CA LEU A 123 10.98 -16.60 -32.89
C LEU A 123 11.76 -17.91 -33.14
N SER A 124 12.08 -18.18 -34.41
CA SER A 124 13.00 -19.26 -34.79
C SER A 124 14.41 -18.98 -34.26
N GLN A 125 15.23 -20.03 -34.13
CA GLN A 125 16.61 -19.89 -33.63
C GLN A 125 17.44 -18.90 -34.44
N ASP A 126 17.30 -18.92 -35.77
CA ASP A 126 18.01 -17.98 -36.66
C ASP A 126 17.57 -16.53 -36.46
N THR A 127 16.26 -16.29 -36.29
CA THR A 127 15.74 -14.94 -36.04
C THR A 127 16.13 -14.42 -34.65
N ARG A 128 16.20 -15.30 -33.63
CA ARG A 128 16.74 -14.92 -32.31
C ARG A 128 18.21 -14.54 -32.38
N ARG A 129 19.02 -15.27 -33.16
CA ARG A 129 20.44 -14.96 -33.36
C ARG A 129 20.61 -13.59 -34.04
N GLN A 130 19.84 -13.34 -35.09
CA GLN A 130 19.84 -12.03 -35.78
C GLN A 130 19.39 -10.89 -34.85
N LEU A 131 18.37 -11.13 -34.01
CA LEU A 131 17.92 -10.17 -33.00
C LEU A 131 19.02 -9.89 -31.96
N ALA A 132 19.67 -10.93 -31.45
CA ALA A 132 20.75 -10.80 -30.47
C ALA A 132 21.94 -10.02 -31.04
N GLU A 133 22.32 -10.31 -32.29
CA GLU A 133 23.37 -9.59 -33.02
C GLU A 133 22.99 -8.11 -33.24
N ALA A 134 21.76 -7.83 -33.65
CA ALA A 134 21.25 -6.46 -33.84
C ALA A 134 21.20 -5.67 -32.52
N LEU A 135 21.01 -6.35 -31.38
CA LEU A 135 21.06 -5.76 -30.04
C LEU A 135 22.49 -5.63 -29.49
N GLY A 136 23.51 -6.04 -30.24
CA GLY A 136 24.92 -5.91 -29.86
C GLY A 136 25.42 -7.01 -28.92
N PHE A 137 24.67 -8.10 -28.74
CA PHE A 137 25.19 -9.29 -28.07
C PHE A 137 26.11 -10.03 -29.05
N GLY A 138 27.42 -9.99 -28.78
CA GLY A 138 28.41 -10.75 -29.54
C GLY A 138 28.26 -12.28 -29.34
N PRO A 139 28.91 -13.09 -30.20
CA PRO A 139 28.86 -14.56 -30.13
C PRO A 139 29.38 -15.15 -28.80
N ASP A 140 30.08 -14.35 -27.99
CA ASP A 140 30.70 -14.76 -26.74
C ASP A 140 29.80 -14.59 -25.49
N VAL A 141 28.53 -14.16 -25.64
CA VAL A 141 27.61 -13.86 -24.51
C VAL A 141 26.43 -14.83 -24.45
N VAL A 142 26.60 -16.05 -24.96
CA VAL A 142 25.65 -17.14 -24.68
C VAL A 142 26.09 -17.78 -23.36
N PRO A 143 25.27 -17.73 -22.29
CA PRO A 143 25.61 -18.41 -21.04
C PRO A 143 25.87 -19.89 -21.35
N SER A 144 26.91 -20.47 -20.77
CA SER A 144 27.18 -21.89 -20.95
C SER A 144 25.98 -22.70 -20.42
N ASN A 145 25.80 -23.93 -20.92
CA ASN A 145 24.75 -24.83 -20.43
C ASN A 145 24.81 -25.02 -18.90
N GLU A 146 25.99 -24.91 -18.29
CA GLU A 146 26.20 -24.99 -16.85
C GLU A 146 25.55 -23.80 -16.11
N GLN A 147 25.71 -22.58 -16.61
CA GLN A 147 25.10 -21.38 -16.02
C GLN A 147 23.57 -21.37 -16.12
N LEU A 148 23.01 -22.03 -17.15
CA LEU A 148 21.56 -22.23 -17.30
C LEU A 148 21.03 -23.28 -16.31
N VAL A 149 21.80 -24.33 -16.03
CA VAL A 149 21.43 -25.37 -15.06
C VAL A 149 21.42 -24.78 -13.65
N ASP A 150 22.41 -23.99 -13.25
CA ASP A 150 22.48 -23.33 -11.93
C ASP A 150 21.27 -22.43 -11.64
N GLY A 151 20.74 -21.76 -12.67
CA GLY A 151 19.54 -20.92 -12.57
C GLY A 151 18.23 -21.72 -12.41
N VAL A 152 18.21 -22.97 -12.87
CA VAL A 152 17.05 -23.88 -12.76
C VAL A 152 17.12 -24.73 -11.49
N THR A 153 18.31 -25.16 -11.08
CA THR A 153 18.54 -25.98 -9.87
C THR A 153 18.59 -25.14 -8.59
N GLY A 154 18.88 -23.84 -8.69
CA GLY A 154 18.88 -22.92 -7.56
C GLY A 154 20.13 -23.00 -6.68
N GLU A 155 21.26 -23.48 -7.22
CA GLU A 155 22.52 -23.66 -6.49
C GLU A 155 23.38 -22.37 -6.42
N GLY A 156 22.94 -21.26 -7.03
CA GLY A 156 23.60 -19.95 -6.97
C GLY A 156 23.31 -19.11 -5.69
N PRO A 157 24.06 -18.00 -5.47
CA PRO A 157 23.92 -17.17 -4.27
C PRO A 157 22.50 -16.62 -4.15
N ARG A 158 21.83 -16.99 -3.04
CA ARG A 158 20.42 -16.67 -2.75
C ARG A 158 20.20 -15.16 -2.71
N GLY A 159 19.24 -14.67 -3.50
CA GLY A 159 18.75 -13.30 -3.44
C GLY A 159 18.20 -12.91 -2.06
N PRO A 160 18.02 -11.61 -1.77
CA PRO A 160 17.58 -11.13 -0.47
C PRO A 160 16.19 -11.68 -0.11
N LYS A 161 16.09 -12.32 1.05
CA LYS A 161 14.84 -12.83 1.60
C LYS A 161 13.99 -11.67 2.10
N THR A 162 12.81 -11.49 1.54
CA THR A 162 11.76 -10.65 2.14
C THR A 162 11.06 -11.43 3.26
N GLY A 163 10.64 -10.71 4.31
CA GLY A 163 10.00 -11.29 5.50
C GLY A 163 8.62 -11.91 5.21
N PRO A 164 8.08 -12.72 6.14
CA PRO A 164 6.79 -13.37 5.95
C PRO A 164 5.64 -12.35 5.97
N VAL A 165 4.69 -12.53 5.06
CA VAL A 165 3.43 -11.79 5.04
C VAL A 165 2.55 -12.33 6.18
N THR A 166 2.07 -11.45 7.06
CA THR A 166 1.13 -11.83 8.13
C THR A 166 -0.25 -12.14 7.56
N SER A 167 -0.90 -13.17 8.09
CA SER A 167 -2.11 -13.81 7.54
C SER A 167 -3.40 -12.96 7.57
N ASP A 168 -3.47 -11.92 8.40
CA ASP A 168 -4.78 -11.34 8.77
C ASP A 168 -5.02 -9.90 8.30
N GLY A 169 -4.10 -9.32 7.51
CA GLY A 169 -4.33 -8.30 6.47
C GLY A 169 -5.21 -7.05 6.67
N ALA A 170 -5.83 -6.75 7.82
CA ALA A 170 -6.84 -5.69 7.86
C ALA A 170 -7.07 -5.04 9.24
N TYR A 171 -6.02 -4.51 9.88
CA TYR A 171 -6.19 -3.37 10.80
C TYR A 171 -5.03 -2.40 10.63
N VAL A 172 -5.22 -1.35 9.83
CA VAL A 172 -4.34 -0.18 9.82
C VAL A 172 -4.70 0.65 11.04
N THR A 173 -4.18 0.23 12.20
CA THR A 173 -4.23 1.06 13.41
C THR A 173 -3.00 1.96 13.43
N ASN A 174 -3.13 3.18 13.93
CA ASN A 174 -1.99 4.09 14.16
C ASN A 174 -1.13 3.66 15.37
N VAL A 175 -1.36 2.46 15.89
CA VAL A 175 -0.52 1.83 16.90
C VAL A 175 0.50 0.97 16.16
N PRO A 176 1.81 1.20 16.33
CA PRO A 176 2.83 0.36 15.69
C PRO A 176 2.63 -1.11 16.08
N VAL A 177 2.23 -1.96 15.11
CA VAL A 177 2.16 -3.42 15.29
C VAL A 177 3.57 -4.01 15.12
N ARG A 178 4.42 -3.65 16.08
CA ARG A 178 5.62 -4.35 16.50
C ARG A 178 5.90 -3.72 17.85
N ASP A 179 5.45 -4.34 18.93
CA ASP A 179 5.75 -3.85 20.28
C ASP A 179 7.28 -3.68 20.36
N PRO A 180 7.83 -2.46 20.40
CA PRO A 180 9.23 -2.20 20.09
C PRO A 180 10.18 -2.62 21.24
N GLY A 181 9.72 -3.49 22.13
CA GLY A 181 10.31 -3.74 23.43
C GLY A 181 10.04 -2.59 24.40
N TRP A 182 10.60 -2.70 25.60
CA TRP A 182 10.47 -1.70 26.66
C TRP A 182 11.06 -0.35 26.21
N ASN A 183 10.27 0.74 26.28
CA ASN A 183 10.66 2.06 25.78
C ASN A 183 10.98 3.01 26.94
N PRO A 184 12.25 3.40 27.15
CA PRO A 184 12.64 4.27 28.26
C PRO A 184 11.92 5.62 28.24
N CYS A 185 11.54 6.14 27.06
CA CYS A 185 10.88 7.44 26.93
C CYS A 185 9.46 7.47 27.52
N ALA A 186 8.86 6.31 27.76
CA ALA A 186 7.53 6.18 28.37
C ALA A 186 7.57 6.06 29.91
N HIS A 187 8.78 5.97 30.50
CA HIS A 187 8.98 5.70 31.93
C HIS A 187 9.75 6.81 32.62
N THR A 188 9.55 6.94 33.93
CA THR A 188 10.30 7.86 34.79
C THR A 188 11.76 7.43 34.91
N VAL A 189 12.63 8.34 35.36
CA VAL A 189 14.07 8.03 35.49
C VAL A 189 14.30 6.85 36.45
N ASP A 190 13.55 6.79 37.55
CA ASP A 190 13.72 5.76 38.57
C ASP A 190 13.28 4.38 38.05
N GLU A 191 12.14 4.32 37.36
CA GLU A 191 11.66 3.09 36.70
C GLU A 191 12.62 2.59 35.62
N VAL A 192 13.26 3.49 34.87
CA VAL A 192 14.28 3.11 33.88
C VAL A 192 15.50 2.50 34.55
N LEU A 193 15.97 3.10 35.65
CA LEU A 193 17.14 2.59 36.35
C LEU A 193 16.88 1.23 37.00
N GLU A 194 15.71 1.06 37.63
CA GLU A 194 15.28 -0.23 38.18
C GLU A 194 15.17 -1.30 37.08
N TYR A 195 14.62 -0.95 35.92
CA TYR A 195 14.53 -1.86 34.77
C TYR A 195 15.92 -2.26 34.25
N LEU A 196 16.81 -1.29 34.07
CA LEU A 196 18.19 -1.53 33.59
C LEU A 196 19.01 -2.40 34.54
N GLU A 197 18.70 -2.40 35.84
CA GLU A 197 19.35 -3.29 36.83
C GLU A 197 18.89 -4.74 36.71
N ALA A 198 17.63 -4.97 36.28
CA ALA A 198 17.01 -6.28 36.23
C ALA A 198 17.22 -7.05 34.90
N VAL A 199 17.61 -6.36 33.82
CA VAL A 199 17.75 -6.95 32.48
C VAL A 199 19.18 -7.38 32.13
N ASP A 200 19.29 -8.25 31.14
CA ASP A 200 20.55 -8.69 30.56
C ASP A 200 21.28 -7.55 29.79
N ASP A 201 22.54 -7.79 29.45
CA ASP A 201 23.39 -6.77 28.83
C ASP A 201 22.89 -6.36 27.43
N ALA A 202 22.28 -7.30 26.68
CA ALA A 202 21.75 -7.04 25.35
C ALA A 202 20.52 -6.11 25.38
N GLU A 203 19.60 -6.35 26.31
CA GLU A 203 18.41 -5.51 26.49
C GLU A 203 18.78 -4.16 27.11
N ARG A 204 19.75 -4.16 28.04
CA ARG A 204 20.33 -2.93 28.61
C ARG A 204 20.93 -2.04 27.53
N GLU A 205 21.72 -2.61 26.62
CA GLU A 205 22.28 -1.89 25.47
C GLU A 205 21.20 -1.35 24.55
N ARG A 206 20.19 -2.17 24.21
CA ARG A 206 19.07 -1.73 23.38
C ARG A 206 18.36 -0.53 24.00
N VAL A 207 17.99 -0.60 25.29
CA VAL A 207 17.29 0.47 26.00
C VAL A 207 18.15 1.74 26.08
N LEU A 208 19.45 1.62 26.34
CA LEU A 208 20.37 2.76 26.37
C LEU A 208 20.54 3.41 24.99
N MET A 209 20.55 2.62 23.91
CA MET A 209 20.57 3.13 22.53
C MET A 209 19.30 3.92 22.20
N VAL A 210 18.13 3.41 22.62
CA VAL A 210 16.86 4.16 22.48
C VAL A 210 16.90 5.46 23.27
N GLU A 211 17.35 5.44 24.53
CA GLU A 211 17.46 6.65 25.36
C GLU A 211 18.44 7.68 24.77
N ARG A 212 19.55 7.22 24.20
CA ARG A 212 20.59 8.09 23.62
C ARG A 212 20.20 8.70 22.28
N HIS A 213 19.62 7.90 21.37
CA HIS A 213 19.46 8.29 19.97
C HIS A 213 18.01 8.54 19.54
N LEU A 214 17.03 7.96 20.23
CA LEU A 214 15.61 8.05 19.86
C LEU A 214 14.79 8.94 20.82
N SER A 215 15.33 9.28 21.99
CA SER A 215 14.67 10.22 22.89
C SER A 215 14.80 11.67 22.39
N LYS A 216 13.73 12.47 22.54
CA LYS A 216 13.76 13.90 22.19
C LYS A 216 14.73 14.71 23.06
N LYS A 217 15.00 14.24 24.28
CA LYS A 217 15.89 14.86 25.27
C LYS A 217 16.62 13.76 26.06
N PRO A 218 17.81 13.35 25.61
CA PRO A 218 18.59 12.31 26.29
C PRO A 218 18.85 12.67 27.76
N ARG A 219 18.38 11.82 28.69
CA ARG A 219 18.46 12.11 30.12
C ARG A 219 19.85 11.76 30.65
N LYS A 220 20.62 12.79 30.99
CA LYS A 220 22.00 12.67 31.49
C LYS A 220 22.11 11.81 32.75
N SER A 221 21.10 11.81 33.62
CA SER A 221 21.08 10.99 34.85
C SER A 221 21.10 9.49 34.61
N ILE A 222 20.57 9.03 33.47
CA ILE A 222 20.57 7.62 33.06
C ILE A 222 21.89 7.31 32.35
N LEU A 223 22.26 8.13 31.36
CA LEU A 223 23.43 7.91 30.53
C LEU A 223 24.76 8.04 31.29
N SER A 224 24.84 8.88 32.32
CA SER A 224 26.06 9.03 33.13
C SER A 224 26.36 7.81 34.01
N LYS A 225 25.35 6.98 34.31
CA LYS A 225 25.53 5.74 35.07
C LYS A 225 26.04 4.59 34.19
N TYR A 226 25.86 4.69 32.88
CA TYR A 226 26.29 3.69 31.90
C TYR A 226 27.11 4.35 30.77
N PRO A 227 28.32 4.86 31.09
CA PRO A 227 29.15 5.57 30.12
C PRO A 227 29.73 4.65 29.03
N GLU A 228 29.92 3.36 29.35
CA GLU A 228 30.60 2.36 28.52
C GLU A 228 29.73 1.82 27.37
N VAL A 229 28.40 1.96 27.47
CA VAL A 229 27.47 1.28 26.55
C VAL A 229 27.22 2.18 25.34
N GLY A 230 27.64 1.72 24.16
CA GLY A 230 27.46 2.40 22.87
C GLY A 230 28.54 3.41 22.48
N VAL A 231 29.82 3.13 22.77
CA VAL A 231 30.97 3.71 22.05
C VAL A 231 31.35 2.77 20.91
#